data_AF-A0A8C4R5Z7-F1
#
_entry.id   AF-A0A8C4R5Z7-F1
#
_cell.length_a   1.000
_cell.length_b   1.000
_cell.length_c   1.000
_cell.angle_alpha   90.00
_cell.angle_beta   90.00
_cell.angle_gamma   90.00
#
_symmetry.space_group_name_H-M   'P 1'
#
loop_
_entity.id
_entity.type
_entity.pdbx_description
1 polymer ?
#
loop_
_entity_poly.entity_id
_entity_poly.type
_entity_poly.pdbx_seq_one_letter_code
_entity_poly.pdbx_strand_id
1 'polypeptide(L)'
;MKFMGDMQSKNEIECVTNILKVASQHGKMADEAYCQIIRQVTDNSSVKRESCERGWRLLSILCTFCCCSDVLHPYVQAYIQQAVSNAFGTSLKDAIKEAEEQLKITLHHGARRNIPMSELKALLAGHKGREQTFILPATLEMPFTISTRTMAGDVIAEMCSRLGLTGKRAHEEYSILSIVGDFSLKQPIQHDDYMMDIISDYTSSGHVFKLWIKRVIWFEPLTARNSNASLNMHYHQVSRDFMRGNLLCIPRGKTPPSTLQLATKLAVLQYISAGENTPPSISHFASHQHGGLGT
;
A
#
# COMPACT_ATOMS: atom_id res chain seq x y z
N MET A 1 -21.40 -24.45 1.56
CA MET A 1 -21.83 -25.52 2.49
C MET A 1 -20.73 -25.97 3.47
N LYS A 2 -19.66 -26.69 3.06
CA LYS A 2 -18.58 -27.11 3.99
C LYS A 2 -17.95 -25.94 4.77
N PHE A 3 -17.59 -24.87 4.07
CA PHE A 3 -17.08 -23.64 4.69
C PHE A 3 -18.11 -22.92 5.56
N MET A 4 -19.41 -23.11 5.33
CA MET A 4 -20.46 -22.46 6.13
C MET A 4 -20.84 -23.29 7.37
N GLY A 5 -20.25 -24.49 7.54
CA GLY A 5 -20.57 -25.39 8.64
C GLY A 5 -21.85 -26.21 8.45
N ASP A 6 -22.49 -26.11 7.28
CA ASP A 6 -23.70 -26.89 6.93
C ASP A 6 -23.37 -28.36 6.61
N MET A 7 -22.10 -28.65 6.32
CA MET A 7 -21.56 -30.00 6.12
C MET A 7 -20.27 -30.17 6.89
N GLN A 8 -19.94 -31.41 7.28
CA GLN A 8 -18.65 -31.71 7.89
C GLN A 8 -17.49 -31.33 6.96
N SER A 9 -16.51 -30.63 7.50
CA SER A 9 -15.27 -30.26 6.83
C SER A 9 -14.08 -30.60 7.71
N LYS A 10 -12.99 -31.06 7.10
CA LYS A 10 -11.71 -31.28 7.78
C LYS A 10 -10.79 -30.06 7.72
N ASN A 11 -10.99 -29.18 6.74
CA ASN A 11 -10.11 -28.03 6.50
C ASN A 11 -10.87 -26.89 5.79
N GLU A 12 -11.08 -25.79 6.50
CA GLU A 12 -11.79 -24.62 5.98
C GLU A 12 -10.98 -23.86 4.94
N ILE A 13 -9.66 -23.78 5.15
CA ILE A 13 -8.74 -23.10 4.23
C ILE A 13 -8.77 -23.80 2.88
N GLU A 14 -8.69 -25.13 2.88
CA GLU A 14 -8.77 -25.92 1.65
C GLU A 14 -10.10 -25.69 0.91
N CYS A 15 -11.21 -25.54 1.63
CA CYS A 15 -12.50 -25.21 1.00
C CYS A 15 -12.42 -23.87 0.25
N VAL A 16 -11.89 -22.83 0.89
CA VAL A 16 -11.79 -21.50 0.28
C VAL A 16 -10.80 -21.51 -0.88
N THR A 17 -9.62 -22.09 -0.70
CA THR A 17 -8.59 -22.19 -1.76
C THR A 17 -9.15 -22.91 -2.99
N ASN A 18 -9.91 -23.99 -2.83
CA ASN A 18 -10.52 -24.70 -3.95
C ASN A 18 -11.59 -23.87 -4.67
N ILE A 19 -12.44 -23.15 -3.92
CA ILE A 19 -13.45 -22.25 -4.51
C ILE A 19 -12.74 -21.17 -5.36
N LEU A 20 -11.74 -20.50 -4.79
CA LEU A 20 -11.01 -19.44 -5.48
C LEU A 20 -10.25 -19.97 -6.70
N LYS A 21 -9.65 -21.16 -6.60
CA LYS A 21 -8.97 -21.82 -7.72
C LYS A 21 -9.93 -22.15 -8.86
N VAL A 22 -11.15 -22.58 -8.58
CA VAL A 22 -12.16 -22.88 -9.61
C VAL A 22 -12.72 -21.58 -10.20
N ALA A 23 -13.04 -20.60 -9.36
CA ALA A 23 -13.57 -19.31 -9.79
C ALA A 23 -12.61 -18.55 -10.72
N SER A 24 -11.30 -18.65 -10.47
CA SER A 24 -10.27 -17.98 -11.28
C SER A 24 -9.92 -18.68 -12.59
N GLN A 25 -10.38 -19.91 -12.83
CA GLN A 25 -10.05 -20.66 -14.05
C GLN A 25 -10.71 -20.11 -15.31
N HIS A 26 -11.97 -19.67 -15.23
CA HIS A 26 -12.77 -19.17 -16.35
C HIS A 26 -13.80 -18.15 -15.85
N GLY A 27 -14.05 -17.09 -16.62
CA GLY A 27 -15.00 -16.03 -16.21
C GLY A 27 -16.40 -16.52 -15.84
N LYS A 28 -16.90 -17.58 -16.50
CA LYS A 28 -18.18 -18.22 -16.15
C LYS A 28 -18.18 -18.89 -14.77
N MET A 29 -17.03 -19.38 -14.31
CA MET A 29 -16.91 -20.02 -12.99
C MET A 29 -16.89 -18.98 -11.87
N ALA A 30 -16.38 -17.77 -12.12
CA ALA A 30 -16.50 -16.67 -11.18
C ALA A 30 -17.98 -16.33 -10.97
N ASP A 31 -18.74 -16.13 -12.04
CA ASP A 31 -20.18 -15.83 -11.97
C ASP A 31 -20.96 -16.93 -11.23
N GLU A 32 -20.69 -18.20 -11.54
CA GLU A 32 -21.30 -19.33 -10.83
C GLU A 32 -20.96 -19.32 -9.34
N ALA A 33 -19.72 -19.02 -8.95
CA ALA A 33 -19.32 -18.92 -7.56
C ALA A 33 -20.08 -17.79 -6.83
N TYR A 34 -20.23 -16.63 -7.47
CA TYR A 34 -21.04 -15.53 -6.94
C TYR A 34 -22.50 -15.97 -6.74
N CYS A 35 -23.13 -16.55 -7.77
CA CYS A 35 -24.51 -17.00 -7.70
C CYS A 35 -24.72 -18.06 -6.61
N GLN A 36 -23.82 -19.04 -6.49
CA GLN A 36 -23.91 -20.06 -5.46
C GLN A 36 -23.81 -19.47 -4.05
N ILE A 37 -22.86 -18.57 -3.81
CA ILE A 37 -22.71 -17.96 -2.48
C ILE A 37 -23.92 -17.08 -2.16
N ILE A 38 -24.36 -16.23 -3.08
CA ILE A 38 -25.55 -15.37 -2.93
C ILE A 38 -26.79 -16.21 -2.61
N ARG A 39 -26.99 -17.31 -3.34
CA ARG A 39 -28.08 -18.25 -3.06
C ARG A 39 -27.99 -18.81 -1.64
N GLN A 40 -26.80 -19.14 -1.17
CA GLN A 40 -26.61 -19.70 0.17
C GLN A 40 -26.81 -18.69 1.31
N VAL A 41 -26.63 -17.39 1.07
CA VAL A 41 -26.89 -16.34 2.07
C VAL A 41 -28.30 -15.75 1.98
N THR A 42 -29.02 -15.98 0.88
CA THR A 42 -30.43 -15.59 0.71
C THR A 42 -31.33 -16.57 1.45
N ASP A 43 -32.20 -16.07 2.33
CA ASP A 43 -33.13 -16.86 3.14
C ASP A 43 -32.47 -18.08 3.81
N ASN A 44 -31.26 -17.88 4.34
CA ASN A 44 -30.47 -18.95 4.94
C ASN A 44 -31.23 -19.60 6.12
N SER A 45 -31.69 -20.84 5.92
CA SER A 45 -32.46 -21.61 6.90
C SER A 45 -31.60 -22.60 7.70
N SER A 46 -30.28 -22.39 7.76
CA SER A 46 -29.38 -23.31 8.45
C SER A 46 -29.62 -23.28 9.96
N VAL A 47 -29.55 -24.46 10.59
CA VAL A 47 -29.61 -24.59 12.06
C VAL A 47 -28.35 -24.00 12.72
N LYS A 48 -27.26 -23.83 11.96
CA LYS A 48 -26.01 -23.22 12.42
C LYS A 48 -26.12 -21.70 12.35
N ARG A 49 -26.14 -21.05 13.51
CA ARG A 49 -26.28 -19.57 13.64
C ARG A 49 -25.25 -18.79 12.81
N GLU A 50 -24.03 -19.30 12.70
CA GLU A 50 -22.93 -18.64 11.98
C GLU A 50 -22.92 -18.93 10.47
N SER A 51 -23.79 -19.81 9.96
CA SER A 51 -23.76 -20.23 8.55
C SER A 51 -23.86 -19.05 7.59
N CYS A 52 -24.85 -18.18 7.81
CA CYS A 52 -25.07 -17.00 6.98
C CYS A 52 -23.90 -16.01 7.05
N GLU A 53 -23.39 -15.72 8.24
CA GLU A 53 -22.23 -14.84 8.44
C GLU A 53 -20.98 -15.36 7.70
N ARG A 54 -20.74 -16.67 7.78
CA ARG A 54 -19.65 -17.32 7.04
C ARG A 54 -19.87 -17.26 5.54
N GLY A 55 -21.11 -17.37 5.06
CA GLY A 55 -21.45 -17.16 3.65
C GLY A 55 -21.09 -15.75 3.18
N TRP A 56 -21.41 -14.72 3.97
CA TRP A 56 -21.05 -13.32 3.67
C TRP A 56 -19.54 -13.09 3.69
N ARG A 57 -18.83 -13.69 4.65
CA ARG A 57 -17.37 -13.67 4.69
C ARG A 57 -16.75 -14.33 3.46
N LEU A 58 -17.32 -15.44 3.00
CA LEU A 58 -16.89 -16.11 1.77
C LEU A 58 -17.14 -15.23 0.53
N LEU A 59 -18.27 -14.52 0.49
CA LEU A 59 -18.58 -13.56 -0.57
C LEU A 59 -17.56 -12.42 -0.60
N SER A 60 -17.23 -11.85 0.56
CA SER A 60 -16.19 -10.81 0.67
C SER A 60 -14.83 -11.31 0.15
N ILE A 61 -14.41 -12.52 0.54
CA ILE A 61 -13.17 -13.13 0.04
C ILE A 61 -13.25 -13.33 -1.49
N LEU A 62 -14.38 -13.79 -2.03
CA LEU A 62 -14.54 -13.93 -3.48
C LEU A 62 -14.42 -12.57 -4.19
N CYS A 63 -15.03 -11.52 -3.65
CA CYS A 63 -14.89 -10.15 -4.15
C CYS A 63 -13.43 -9.69 -4.19
N THR A 64 -12.60 -10.06 -3.21
CA THR A 64 -11.18 -9.66 -3.19
C THR A 64 -10.39 -10.24 -4.37
N PHE A 65 -10.71 -11.46 -4.78
CA PHE A 65 -9.83 -12.26 -5.65
C PHE A 65 -10.43 -12.63 -7.01
N CYS A 66 -11.71 -12.35 -7.24
CA CYS A 66 -12.39 -12.64 -8.49
C CYS A 66 -13.36 -11.51 -8.86
N CYS A 67 -13.24 -10.98 -10.08
CA CYS A 67 -14.26 -10.11 -10.64
C CYS A 67 -15.41 -10.98 -11.18
N CYS A 68 -16.66 -10.58 -10.92
CA CYS A 68 -17.80 -11.07 -11.70
C CYS A 68 -17.80 -10.41 -13.10
N SER A 69 -18.55 -10.99 -14.03
CA SER A 69 -18.72 -10.42 -15.36
C SER A 69 -19.52 -9.11 -15.31
N ASP A 70 -19.34 -8.25 -16.32
CA ASP A 70 -20.10 -7.01 -16.47
C ASP A 70 -21.62 -7.25 -16.52
N VAL A 71 -22.04 -8.45 -16.97
CA VAL A 71 -23.44 -8.86 -17.00
C VAL A 71 -23.97 -9.13 -15.60
N LEU A 72 -23.21 -9.84 -14.76
CA LEU A 72 -23.64 -10.21 -13.41
C LEU A 72 -23.43 -9.08 -12.39
N HIS A 73 -22.41 -8.25 -12.57
CA HIS A 73 -22.02 -7.17 -11.67
C HIS A 73 -23.18 -6.30 -11.15
N PRO A 74 -24.06 -5.71 -12.00
CA PRO A 74 -25.15 -4.85 -11.50
C PRO A 74 -26.10 -5.58 -10.55
N TYR A 75 -26.32 -6.89 -10.74
CA TYR A 75 -27.17 -7.69 -9.87
C TYR A 75 -26.51 -7.99 -8.53
N VAL A 76 -25.20 -8.32 -8.54
CA VAL A 76 -24.43 -8.54 -7.31
C VAL A 76 -24.37 -7.25 -6.50
N GLN A 77 -24.08 -6.12 -7.15
CA GLN A 77 -24.05 -4.82 -6.49
C GLN A 77 -25.41 -4.46 -5.88
N ALA A 78 -26.50 -4.59 -6.63
CA ALA A 78 -27.84 -4.31 -6.13
C ALA A 78 -28.22 -5.20 -4.94
N TYR A 79 -27.90 -6.50 -5.02
CA TYR A 79 -28.16 -7.45 -3.93
C TYR A 79 -27.42 -7.06 -2.64
N ILE A 80 -26.11 -6.78 -2.73
CA ILE A 80 -25.32 -6.39 -1.56
C ILE A 80 -25.80 -5.06 -0.99
N GLN A 81 -26.11 -4.07 -1.83
CA GLN A 81 -26.66 -2.77 -1.37
C GLN A 81 -27.99 -2.94 -0.64
N GLN A 82 -28.90 -3.77 -1.16
CA GLN A 82 -30.15 -4.09 -0.49
C GLN A 82 -29.91 -4.79 0.86
N ALA A 83 -28.96 -5.72 0.91
CA ALA A 83 -28.57 -6.38 2.15
C ALA A 83 -28.01 -5.39 3.18
N VAL A 84 -27.18 -4.42 2.76
CA VAL A 84 -26.67 -3.34 3.64
C VAL A 84 -27.80 -2.52 4.24
N SER A 85 -28.79 -2.11 3.43
CA SER A 85 -29.96 -1.36 3.90
C SER A 85 -30.77 -2.14 4.93
N ASN A 86 -30.87 -3.46 4.77
CA ASN A 86 -31.64 -4.33 5.66
C ASN A 86 -30.86 -4.83 6.88
N ALA A 87 -29.53 -4.64 6.92
CA ALA A 87 -28.66 -5.18 7.97
C ALA A 87 -28.64 -4.35 9.28
N PHE A 88 -29.46 -3.30 9.39
CA PHE A 88 -29.49 -2.49 10.61
C PHE A 88 -29.91 -3.33 11.83
N GLY A 89 -29.07 -3.36 12.86
CA GLY A 89 -29.33 -4.12 14.09
C GLY A 89 -29.07 -5.63 14.00
N THR A 90 -28.59 -6.15 12.86
CA THR A 90 -28.27 -7.57 12.70
C THR A 90 -26.80 -7.85 13.00
N SER A 91 -26.49 -9.08 13.43
CA SER A 91 -25.10 -9.55 13.60
C SER A 91 -24.34 -9.68 12.28
N LEU A 92 -25.03 -9.63 11.13
CA LEU A 92 -24.44 -9.80 9.79
C LEU A 92 -23.89 -8.49 9.21
N LYS A 93 -24.21 -7.35 9.84
CA LYS A 93 -23.89 -6.01 9.33
C LYS A 93 -22.45 -5.84 8.92
N ASP A 94 -21.50 -6.30 9.74
CA ASP A 94 -20.08 -6.12 9.47
C ASP A 94 -19.61 -6.98 8.28
N ALA A 95 -20.06 -8.23 8.19
CA ALA A 95 -19.72 -9.13 7.08
C ALA A 95 -20.30 -8.64 5.74
N ILE A 96 -21.52 -8.11 5.76
CA ILE A 96 -22.18 -7.53 4.57
C ILE A 96 -21.44 -6.28 4.10
N LYS A 97 -21.08 -5.38 5.04
CA LYS A 97 -20.31 -4.17 4.73
C LYS A 97 -18.93 -4.48 4.15
N GLU A 98 -18.24 -5.47 4.70
CA GLU A 98 -16.94 -5.89 4.16
C GLU A 98 -17.07 -6.40 2.72
N ALA A 99 -18.13 -7.15 2.40
CA ALA A 99 -18.38 -7.59 1.02
C ALA A 99 -18.69 -6.41 0.08
N GLU A 100 -19.44 -5.40 0.54
CA GLU A 100 -19.74 -4.18 -0.21
C GLU A 100 -18.49 -3.35 -0.50
N GLU A 101 -17.68 -3.10 0.53
CA GLU A 101 -16.44 -2.33 0.42
C GLU A 101 -15.46 -3.02 -0.52
N GLN A 102 -15.31 -4.35 -0.38
CA GLN A 102 -14.41 -5.12 -1.23
C GLN A 102 -14.88 -5.15 -2.69
N LEU A 103 -16.19 -5.27 -2.95
CA LEU A 103 -16.72 -5.21 -4.32
C LEU A 103 -16.39 -3.87 -4.98
N LYS A 104 -16.57 -2.74 -4.26
CA LYS A 104 -16.25 -1.40 -4.78
C LYS A 104 -14.78 -1.24 -5.13
N ILE A 105 -13.89 -1.72 -4.26
CA ILE A 105 -12.44 -1.65 -4.46
C ILE A 105 -12.05 -2.50 -5.68
N THR A 106 -12.54 -3.74 -5.76
CA THR A 106 -12.26 -4.64 -6.88
C THR A 106 -12.81 -4.11 -8.20
N LEU A 107 -13.95 -3.42 -8.20
CA LEU A 107 -14.49 -2.76 -9.39
C LEU A 107 -13.56 -1.65 -9.90
N HIS A 108 -12.94 -0.88 -9.00
CA HIS A 108 -12.11 0.26 -9.39
C HIS A 108 -10.67 -0.15 -9.73
N HIS A 109 -10.08 -1.06 -8.95
CA HIS A 109 -8.66 -1.42 -9.04
C HIS A 109 -8.42 -2.84 -9.59
N GLY A 110 -9.47 -3.58 -9.91
CA GLY A 110 -9.39 -4.99 -10.29
C GLY A 110 -9.19 -5.93 -9.10
N ALA A 111 -9.27 -7.23 -9.35
CA ALA A 111 -9.07 -8.26 -8.33
C ALA A 111 -7.59 -8.45 -7.98
N ARG A 112 -7.33 -8.85 -6.73
CA ARG A 112 -6.00 -9.24 -6.29
C ARG A 112 -5.48 -10.48 -6.98
N ARG A 113 -4.18 -10.52 -7.24
CA ARG A 113 -3.54 -11.54 -8.08
C ARG A 113 -3.03 -12.73 -7.28
N ASN A 114 -2.52 -12.49 -6.07
CA ASN A 114 -1.86 -13.51 -5.26
C ASN A 114 -2.46 -13.58 -3.86
N ILE A 115 -2.72 -14.81 -3.39
CA ILE A 115 -3.17 -15.08 -2.02
C ILE A 115 -2.17 -16.02 -1.38
N PRO A 116 -1.23 -15.54 -0.57
CA PRO A 116 -0.40 -16.47 0.17
C PRO A 116 -1.28 -17.19 1.19
N MET A 117 -1.01 -18.49 1.39
CA MET A 117 -1.75 -19.32 2.34
C MET A 117 -1.71 -18.77 3.78
N SER A 118 -0.66 -18.02 4.14
CA SER A 118 -0.52 -17.35 5.43
C SER A 118 -1.52 -16.21 5.61
N GLU A 119 -1.75 -15.41 4.57
CA GLU A 119 -2.74 -14.34 4.59
C GLU A 119 -4.15 -14.92 4.70
N LEU A 120 -4.49 -15.93 3.90
CA LEU A 120 -5.79 -16.57 3.98
C LEU A 120 -6.05 -17.18 5.37
N LYS A 121 -5.05 -17.81 5.98
CA LYS A 121 -5.12 -18.29 7.37
C LYS A 121 -5.40 -17.16 8.35
N ALA A 122 -4.67 -16.05 8.22
CA ALA A 122 -4.85 -14.88 9.08
C ALA A 122 -6.24 -14.28 8.93
N LEU A 123 -6.70 -14.12 7.68
CA LEU A 123 -8.03 -13.64 7.35
C LEU A 123 -9.10 -14.52 7.97
N LEU A 124 -9.00 -15.85 7.86
CA LEU A 124 -9.96 -16.80 8.45
C LEU A 124 -9.91 -16.84 9.99
N ALA A 125 -8.75 -16.57 10.59
CA ALA A 125 -8.61 -16.39 12.03
C ALA A 125 -9.15 -15.04 12.55
N GLY A 126 -9.57 -14.13 11.65
CA GLY A 126 -10.16 -12.83 12.01
C GLY A 126 -9.13 -11.70 12.13
N HIS A 127 -7.88 -11.93 11.72
CA HIS A 127 -6.90 -10.85 11.61
C HIS A 127 -7.28 -9.94 10.44
N LYS A 128 -7.42 -8.64 10.73
CA LYS A 128 -7.84 -7.62 9.76
C LYS A 128 -6.69 -6.98 8.99
N GLY A 129 -5.46 -7.30 9.35
CA GLY A 129 -4.29 -6.72 8.72
C GLY A 129 -2.98 -7.15 9.36
N ARG A 130 -1.90 -6.60 8.83
CA ARG A 130 -0.52 -6.79 9.25
C ARG A 130 0.10 -5.41 9.45
N GLU A 131 0.95 -5.25 10.45
CA GLU A 131 1.74 -4.03 10.59
C GLU A 131 2.92 -4.05 9.61
N GLN A 132 3.09 -2.97 8.86
CA GLN A 132 4.19 -2.75 7.93
C GLN A 132 4.80 -1.38 8.17
N THR A 133 6.11 -1.35 8.35
CA THR A 133 6.88 -0.10 8.49
C THR A 133 7.32 0.40 7.12
N PHE A 134 7.05 1.68 6.87
CA PHE A 134 7.55 2.42 5.72
C PHE A 134 8.64 3.39 6.18
N ILE A 135 9.67 3.57 5.35
CA ILE A 135 10.80 4.44 5.67
C ILE A 135 10.66 5.75 4.89
N LEU A 136 10.68 6.86 5.62
CA LEU A 136 10.68 8.21 5.08
C LEU A 136 12.11 8.77 5.06
N PRO A 137 12.38 9.82 4.26
CA PRO A 137 13.59 10.62 4.37
C PRO A 137 13.85 11.06 5.82
N ALA A 138 15.11 11.30 6.15
CA ALA A 138 15.59 11.46 7.54
C ALA A 138 15.49 10.18 8.40
N THR A 139 15.36 9.01 7.77
CA THR A 139 15.22 7.69 8.44
C THR A 139 14.05 7.64 9.42
N LEU A 140 13.00 8.43 9.15
CA LEU A 140 11.78 8.41 9.93
C LEU A 140 11.00 7.13 9.59
N GLU A 141 10.62 6.38 10.61
CA GLU A 141 9.78 5.20 10.46
C GLU A 141 8.30 5.58 10.55
N MET A 142 7.51 5.06 9.62
CA MET A 142 6.07 5.23 9.55
C MET A 142 5.40 3.85 9.62
N PRO A 143 5.01 3.37 10.81
CA PRO A 143 4.21 2.16 10.92
C PRO A 143 2.81 2.41 10.33
N PHE A 144 2.31 1.41 9.61
CA PHE A 144 1.00 1.41 8.98
C PHE A 144 0.41 -0.02 8.95
N THR A 145 -0.86 -0.15 9.32
CA THR A 145 -1.56 -1.45 9.26
C THR A 145 -2.10 -1.69 7.86
N ILE A 146 -1.47 -2.58 7.11
CA ILE A 146 -1.93 -3.01 5.79
C ILE A 146 -2.99 -4.11 5.93
N SER A 147 -4.01 -4.06 5.09
CA SER A 147 -5.09 -5.05 5.01
C SER A 147 -5.19 -5.59 3.57
N THR A 148 -6.07 -6.58 3.35
CA THR A 148 -6.33 -7.17 2.02
C THR A 148 -6.69 -6.15 0.95
N ARG A 149 -7.24 -5.02 1.36
CA ARG A 149 -7.78 -3.96 0.52
C ARG A 149 -6.90 -2.71 0.45
N THR A 150 -5.77 -2.70 1.15
CA THR A 150 -4.89 -1.52 1.20
C THR A 150 -4.11 -1.38 -0.11
N MET A 151 -4.33 -0.26 -0.78
CA MET A 151 -3.60 0.16 -1.97
C MET A 151 -2.36 0.97 -1.57
N ALA A 152 -1.36 1.03 -2.45
CA ALA A 152 -0.21 1.91 -2.24
C ALA A 152 -0.62 3.39 -2.14
N GLY A 153 -1.65 3.81 -2.89
CA GLY A 153 -2.23 5.14 -2.80
C GLY A 153 -2.76 5.48 -1.41
N ASP A 154 -3.35 4.53 -0.69
CA ASP A 154 -3.87 4.74 0.67
C ASP A 154 -2.74 5.05 1.65
N VAL A 155 -1.62 4.33 1.54
CA VAL A 155 -0.44 4.54 2.38
C VAL A 155 0.16 5.92 2.13
N ILE A 156 0.21 6.36 0.87
CA ILE A 156 0.70 7.67 0.49
C ILE A 156 -0.25 8.77 0.98
N ALA A 157 -1.56 8.58 0.87
CA ALA A 157 -2.55 9.52 1.37
C ALA A 157 -2.45 9.70 2.88
N GLU A 158 -2.28 8.61 3.64
CA GLU A 158 -2.05 8.66 5.08
C GLU A 158 -0.74 9.40 5.43
N MET A 159 0.35 9.12 4.72
CA MET A 159 1.60 9.86 4.89
C MET A 159 1.40 11.36 4.63
N CYS A 160 0.68 11.73 3.56
CA CYS A 160 0.38 13.12 3.26
C CYS A 160 -0.42 13.79 4.38
N SER A 161 -1.43 13.10 4.90
CA SER A 161 -2.23 13.55 6.04
C SER A 161 -1.37 13.82 7.29
N ARG A 162 -0.53 12.85 7.69
CA ARG A 162 0.38 12.96 8.84
C ARG A 162 1.37 14.12 8.71
N LEU A 163 1.85 14.37 7.48
CA LEU A 163 2.81 15.44 7.19
C LEU A 163 2.15 16.79 6.91
N GLY A 164 0.82 16.91 6.96
CA GLY A 164 0.11 18.15 6.66
C GLY A 164 0.29 18.60 5.21
N LEU A 165 0.45 17.66 4.28
CA LEU A 165 0.57 17.92 2.85
C LEU A 165 -0.83 18.04 2.24
N THR A 166 -1.35 19.28 2.20
CA THR A 166 -2.75 19.58 1.82
C THR A 166 -2.95 19.92 0.34
N GLY A 167 -1.89 19.86 -0.48
CA GLY A 167 -1.98 20.13 -1.91
C GLY A 167 -2.90 19.12 -2.61
N LYS A 168 -3.78 19.60 -3.51
CA LYS A 168 -4.76 18.74 -4.22
C LYS A 168 -4.12 17.57 -4.95
N ARG A 169 -2.89 17.78 -5.46
CA ARG A 169 -2.09 16.79 -6.19
C ARG A 169 -0.87 16.33 -5.41
N ALA A 170 -0.80 16.65 -4.11
CA ALA A 170 0.37 16.31 -3.30
C ALA A 170 0.61 14.80 -3.33
N HIS A 171 -0.43 13.97 -3.26
CA HIS A 171 -0.31 12.52 -3.30
C HIS A 171 0.32 11.98 -4.60
N GLU A 172 0.08 12.60 -5.76
CA GLU A 172 0.63 12.18 -7.06
C GLU A 172 2.15 12.36 -7.16
N GLU A 173 2.73 13.17 -6.25
CA GLU A 173 4.16 13.46 -6.27
C GLU A 173 5.00 12.45 -5.49
N TYR A 174 4.37 11.56 -4.74
CA TYR A 174 5.05 10.56 -3.92
C TYR A 174 4.83 9.17 -4.50
N SER A 175 5.82 8.31 -4.30
CA SER A 175 5.71 6.90 -4.63
C SER A 175 6.40 6.08 -3.55
N ILE A 176 5.90 4.86 -3.36
CA ILE A 176 6.55 3.84 -2.55
C ILE A 176 7.58 3.15 -3.45
N LEU A 177 8.83 3.14 -3.00
CA LEU A 177 9.96 2.49 -3.65
C LEU A 177 10.28 1.22 -2.88
N SER A 178 10.20 0.07 -3.53
CA SER A 178 10.74 -1.17 -2.98
C SER A 178 12.24 -1.26 -3.20
N ILE A 179 12.97 -1.69 -2.18
CA ILE A 179 14.40 -1.99 -2.23
C ILE A 179 14.56 -3.43 -1.80
N VAL A 180 15.12 -4.27 -2.66
CA VAL A 180 15.19 -5.73 -2.49
C VAL A 180 16.65 -6.19 -2.41
N GLY A 181 17.03 -6.84 -1.31
CA GLY A 181 18.40 -7.28 -1.04
C GLY A 181 19.41 -6.13 -0.99
N ASP A 182 20.67 -6.44 -1.29
CA ASP A 182 21.77 -5.45 -1.41
C ASP A 182 21.74 -4.70 -2.75
N PHE A 183 20.83 -5.10 -3.65
CA PHE A 183 20.69 -4.49 -4.96
C PHE A 183 19.98 -3.14 -4.83
N SER A 184 20.61 -2.09 -5.39
CA SER A 184 20.07 -0.74 -5.43
C SER A 184 18.87 -0.57 -6.39
N LEU A 185 18.23 -1.66 -6.82
CA LEU A 185 17.09 -1.59 -7.72
C LEU A 185 15.89 -1.04 -6.95
N LYS A 186 15.57 0.23 -7.19
CA LYS A 186 14.39 0.91 -6.65
C LYS A 186 13.29 0.79 -7.68
N GLN A 187 12.28 -0.02 -7.40
CA GLN A 187 11.11 -0.09 -8.25
C GLN A 187 9.99 0.76 -7.64
N PRO A 188 9.48 1.77 -8.38
CA PRO A 188 8.30 2.50 -7.95
C PRO A 188 7.07 1.60 -8.05
N ILE A 189 6.30 1.60 -6.97
CA ILE A 189 5.01 0.93 -6.86
C ILE A 189 3.93 1.90 -7.36
N GLN A 190 2.99 1.39 -8.15
CA GLN A 190 1.87 2.18 -8.65
C GLN A 190 0.85 2.41 -7.54
N HIS A 191 0.15 3.55 -7.56
CA HIS A 191 -0.86 3.87 -6.55
C HIS A 191 -1.99 2.85 -6.48
N ASP A 192 -2.34 2.26 -7.63
CA ASP A 192 -3.38 1.25 -7.79
C ASP A 192 -2.88 -0.18 -7.59
N ASP A 193 -1.66 -0.38 -7.05
CA ASP A 193 -1.19 -1.71 -6.67
C ASP A 193 -1.60 -2.05 -5.23
N TYR A 194 -2.04 -3.29 -5.01
CA TYR A 194 -2.33 -3.82 -3.68
C TYR A 194 -1.04 -4.07 -2.89
N MET A 195 -0.93 -3.48 -1.70
CA MET A 195 0.28 -3.63 -0.87
C MET A 195 0.54 -5.08 -0.44
N MET A 196 -0.54 -5.83 -0.17
CA MET A 196 -0.44 -7.23 0.22
C MET A 196 0.05 -8.12 -0.92
N ASP A 197 -0.27 -7.83 -2.19
CA ASP A 197 0.27 -8.59 -3.33
C ASP A 197 1.79 -8.39 -3.42
N ILE A 198 2.26 -7.15 -3.33
CA ILE A 198 3.68 -6.80 -3.38
C ILE A 198 4.47 -7.48 -2.25
N ILE A 199 3.95 -7.41 -1.03
CA ILE A 199 4.61 -8.00 0.14
C ILE A 199 4.63 -9.52 0.06
N SER A 200 3.56 -10.11 -0.47
CA SER A 200 3.46 -11.56 -0.69
C SER A 200 4.51 -12.03 -1.70
N ASP A 201 4.67 -11.31 -2.81
CA ASP A 201 5.64 -11.64 -3.85
C ASP A 201 7.08 -11.64 -3.32
N TYR A 202 7.46 -10.63 -2.54
CA TYR A 202 8.78 -10.59 -1.91
C TYR A 202 8.97 -11.67 -0.85
N THR A 203 7.96 -11.92 -0.02
CA THR A 203 8.02 -12.94 1.04
C THR A 203 8.14 -14.34 0.43
N SER A 204 7.35 -14.65 -0.60
CA SER A 204 7.36 -15.94 -1.29
C SER A 204 8.67 -16.19 -2.04
N SER A 205 9.33 -15.14 -2.51
CA SER A 205 10.63 -15.22 -3.18
C SER A 205 11.81 -15.30 -2.19
N GLY A 206 11.56 -15.25 -0.88
CA GLY A 206 12.59 -15.27 0.16
C GLY A 206 13.44 -13.98 0.21
N HIS A 207 12.94 -12.90 -0.38
CA HIS A 207 13.65 -11.63 -0.48
C HIS A 207 13.49 -10.81 0.80
N VAL A 208 14.60 -10.29 1.32
CA VAL A 208 14.58 -9.21 2.32
C VAL A 208 14.33 -7.90 1.58
N PHE A 209 13.31 -7.15 2.00
CA PHE A 209 12.93 -5.90 1.35
C PHE A 209 12.70 -4.76 2.34
N LYS A 210 12.87 -3.53 1.86
CA LYS A 210 12.51 -2.28 2.56
C LYS A 210 11.61 -1.45 1.67
N LEU A 211 10.59 -0.83 2.23
CA LEU A 211 9.67 0.05 1.52
C LEU A 211 9.95 1.50 1.92
N TRP A 212 10.30 2.33 0.94
CA TRP A 212 10.63 3.74 1.15
C TRP A 212 9.59 4.62 0.50
N ILE A 213 9.05 5.62 1.19
CA ILE A 213 8.20 6.62 0.55
C ILE A 213 9.05 7.83 0.23
N LYS A 214 9.03 8.27 -1.03
CA LYS A 214 9.78 9.46 -1.47
C LYS A 214 8.93 10.33 -2.36
N ARG A 215 9.24 11.62 -2.34
CA ARG A 215 8.78 12.55 -3.36
C ARG A 215 9.55 12.29 -4.65
N VAL A 216 8.88 11.77 -5.67
CA VAL A 216 9.48 11.40 -6.96
C VAL A 216 9.23 12.45 -8.04
N ILE A 217 8.17 13.26 -7.89
CA ILE A 217 7.85 14.39 -8.78
C ILE A 217 7.85 15.69 -7.96
N TRP A 218 8.36 16.77 -8.54
CA TRP A 218 8.51 18.08 -7.88
C TRP A 218 7.80 19.18 -8.69
N PHE A 219 6.48 19.08 -8.79
CA PHE A 219 5.63 20.03 -9.51
C PHE A 219 5.11 21.15 -8.59
N GLU A 220 4.57 20.80 -7.42
CA GLU A 220 4.09 21.75 -6.42
C GLU A 220 5.28 22.42 -5.70
N PRO A 221 5.31 23.76 -5.58
CA PRO A 221 6.40 24.43 -4.90
C PRO A 221 6.40 24.08 -3.40
N LEU A 222 7.59 23.98 -2.81
CA LEU A 222 7.72 23.94 -1.36
C LEU A 222 7.39 25.34 -0.81
N THR A 223 6.36 25.44 0.01
CA THR A 223 5.91 26.71 0.58
C THR A 223 6.14 26.75 2.08
N ALA A 224 6.27 27.94 2.65
CA ALA A 224 6.35 28.13 4.10
C ALA A 224 5.06 27.72 4.84
N ARG A 225 3.98 27.37 4.13
CA ARG A 225 2.74 26.83 4.70
C ARG A 225 2.83 25.33 4.99
N ASN A 226 3.82 24.64 4.43
CA ASN A 226 4.07 23.24 4.71
C ASN A 226 4.52 23.04 6.17
N SER A 227 4.16 21.90 6.77
CA SER A 227 4.55 21.61 8.15
C SER A 227 6.09 21.49 8.27
N ASN A 228 6.64 21.82 9.45
CA ASN A 228 8.07 21.63 9.71
C ASN A 228 8.52 20.18 9.46
N ALA A 229 7.67 19.19 9.77
CA ALA A 229 7.95 17.78 9.51
C ALA A 229 8.12 17.49 8.01
N SER A 230 7.22 18.02 7.17
CA SER A 230 7.31 17.86 5.72
C SER A 230 8.54 18.55 5.14
N LEU A 231 8.84 19.79 5.57
CA LEU A 231 10.02 20.52 5.13
C LEU A 231 11.31 19.80 5.52
N ASN A 232 11.37 19.26 6.74
CA ASN A 232 12.51 18.48 7.22
C ASN A 232 12.69 17.20 6.38
N MET A 233 11.60 16.49 6.11
CA MET A 233 11.62 15.31 5.24
C MET A 233 12.15 15.65 3.84
N HIS A 234 11.64 16.71 3.20
CA HIS A 234 12.10 17.13 1.87
C HIS A 234 13.57 17.54 1.87
N TYR A 235 14.01 18.30 2.87
CA TYR A 235 15.40 18.69 3.04
C TYR A 235 16.32 17.47 3.11
N HIS A 236 16.01 16.50 3.98
CA HIS A 236 16.82 15.28 4.10
C HIS A 236 16.78 14.41 2.84
N GLN A 237 15.70 14.46 2.06
CA GLN A 237 15.62 13.73 0.80
C GLN A 237 16.61 14.28 -0.24
N VAL A 238 16.72 15.62 -0.36
CA VAL A 238 17.55 16.28 -1.38
C VAL A 238 18.98 16.55 -0.92
N SER A 239 19.21 16.66 0.39
CA SER A 239 20.52 17.03 0.97
C SER A 239 21.64 16.08 0.52
N ARG A 240 21.37 14.77 0.45
CA ARG A 240 22.37 13.80 -0.02
C ARG A 240 22.79 14.04 -1.47
N ASP A 241 21.82 14.33 -2.34
CA ASP A 241 22.09 14.60 -3.76
C ASP A 241 22.76 15.97 -3.96
N PHE A 242 22.40 16.97 -3.14
CA PHE A 242 23.10 18.25 -3.09
C PHE A 242 24.58 18.07 -2.73
N MET A 243 24.87 17.36 -1.64
CA MET A 243 26.25 17.13 -1.15
C MET A 243 27.10 16.33 -2.13
N ARG A 244 26.48 15.47 -2.95
CA ARG A 244 27.15 14.73 -4.03
C ARG A 244 27.31 15.54 -5.32
N GLY A 245 26.77 16.77 -5.37
CA GLY A 245 26.77 17.61 -6.57
C GLY A 245 25.77 17.18 -7.65
N ASN A 246 24.90 16.21 -7.37
CA ASN A 246 23.91 15.68 -8.33
C ASN A 246 22.84 16.72 -8.70
N LEU A 247 22.64 17.74 -7.87
CA LEU A 247 21.68 18.82 -8.11
C LEU A 247 22.29 20.04 -8.82
N LEU A 248 23.61 20.04 -9.06
CA LEU A 248 24.30 21.12 -9.74
C LEU A 248 24.24 20.90 -11.25
N CYS A 249 23.39 21.65 -11.95
CA CYS A 249 23.45 21.73 -13.41
C CYS A 249 24.69 22.56 -13.79
N ILE A 250 25.69 21.94 -14.43
CA ILE A 250 26.91 22.61 -14.92
C ILE A 250 26.88 22.64 -16.46
N PRO A 251 26.35 23.70 -17.09
CA PRO A 251 26.39 23.81 -18.54
C PRO A 251 27.86 23.89 -19.01
N ARG A 252 28.29 22.95 -19.87
CA ARG A 252 29.61 22.98 -20.54
C ARG A 252 30.82 22.95 -19.57
N GLY A 253 30.68 22.33 -18.40
CA GLY A 253 31.80 22.12 -17.46
C GLY A 253 32.29 23.37 -16.73
N LYS A 254 31.61 24.52 -16.86
CA LYS A 254 31.89 25.73 -16.06
C LYS A 254 30.66 26.08 -15.23
N THR A 255 30.82 26.04 -13.92
CA THR A 255 29.78 26.44 -12.98
C THR A 255 29.62 27.96 -13.03
N PRO A 256 28.43 28.51 -13.31
CA PRO A 256 28.21 29.95 -13.25
C PRO A 256 28.58 30.50 -11.87
N PRO A 257 29.21 31.69 -11.77
CA PRO A 257 29.59 32.28 -10.48
C PRO A 257 28.42 32.42 -9.50
N SER A 258 27.21 32.69 -10.01
CA SER A 258 25.98 32.78 -9.22
C SER A 258 25.58 31.42 -8.60
N THR A 259 25.67 30.34 -9.36
CA THR A 259 25.42 28.97 -8.88
C THR A 259 26.46 28.57 -7.83
N LEU A 260 27.73 28.89 -8.06
CA LEU A 260 28.80 28.62 -7.09
C LEU A 260 28.54 29.39 -5.79
N GLN A 261 28.24 30.68 -5.86
CA GLN A 261 27.93 31.49 -4.68
C GLN A 261 26.73 30.95 -3.91
N LEU A 262 25.67 30.51 -4.59
CA LEU A 262 24.51 29.89 -3.96
C LEU A 262 24.87 28.56 -3.27
N ALA A 263 25.60 27.68 -3.96
CA ALA A 263 26.05 26.41 -3.41
C ALA A 263 26.94 26.61 -2.17
N THR A 264 27.86 27.59 -2.20
CA THR A 264 28.67 27.96 -1.04
C THR A 264 27.82 28.45 0.12
N LYS A 265 26.82 29.31 -0.13
CA LYS A 265 25.90 29.78 0.92
C LYS A 265 25.14 28.61 1.56
N LEU A 266 24.60 27.69 0.76
CA LEU A 266 23.88 26.52 1.25
C LEU A 266 24.79 25.58 2.05
N ALA A 267 26.02 25.35 1.59
CA ALA A 267 27.00 24.54 2.32
C ALA A 267 27.36 25.16 3.68
N VAL A 268 27.55 26.48 3.75
CA VAL A 268 27.81 27.20 5.01
C VAL A 268 26.62 27.09 5.96
N LEU A 269 25.39 27.26 5.47
CA LEU A 269 24.18 27.10 6.29
C LEU A 269 24.06 25.69 6.84
N GLN A 270 24.36 24.67 6.02
CA GLN A 270 24.35 23.27 6.46
C GLN A 270 25.41 23.01 7.55
N TYR A 271 26.61 23.56 7.37
CA TYR A 271 27.69 23.48 8.35
C TYR A 271 27.28 24.09 9.71
N ILE A 272 26.74 25.31 9.69
CA ILE A 272 26.22 25.98 10.90
C ILE A 272 25.08 25.17 11.53
N SER A 273 24.17 24.62 10.73
CA SER A 273 23.04 23.82 11.23
C SER A 273 23.46 22.54 11.95
N ALA A 274 24.66 22.02 11.66
CA ALA A 274 25.24 20.86 12.35
C ALA A 274 25.82 21.20 13.74
N GLY A 275 25.72 22.47 14.18
CA GLY A 275 26.26 22.93 15.46
C GLY A 275 27.73 23.36 15.40
N GLU A 276 28.30 23.44 14.19
CA GLU A 276 29.68 23.83 13.98
C GLU A 276 29.81 25.36 13.98
N ASN A 277 30.59 25.89 14.93
CA ASN A 277 30.78 27.33 15.13
C ASN A 277 32.18 27.82 14.75
N THR A 278 32.99 26.97 14.09
CA THR A 278 34.37 27.31 13.68
C THR A 278 34.50 27.36 12.16
N PRO A 279 35.52 28.01 11.59
CA PRO A 279 35.72 27.97 10.14
C PRO A 279 35.95 26.52 9.65
N PRO A 280 35.28 26.06 8.59
CA PRO A 280 35.41 24.68 8.10
C PRO A 280 36.85 24.40 7.63
N SER A 281 37.46 23.36 8.18
CA SER A 281 38.79 22.85 7.79
C SER A 281 38.75 21.85 6.62
N ILE A 282 39.89 21.52 6.02
CA ILE A 282 40.02 20.59 4.87
C ILE A 282 39.37 19.23 5.15
N SER A 283 39.39 18.74 6.39
CA SER A 283 38.77 17.47 6.78
C SER A 283 37.24 17.47 6.61
N HIS A 284 36.59 18.63 6.74
CA HIS A 284 35.14 18.78 6.51
C HIS A 284 34.75 18.66 5.03
N PHE A 285 35.69 18.89 4.13
CA PHE A 285 35.48 18.75 2.67
C PHE A 285 35.87 17.34 2.18
N ALA A 286 36.75 16.64 2.88
CA ALA A 286 37.24 15.30 2.49
C ALA A 286 36.29 14.14 2.89
N SER A 287 35.49 14.31 3.95
CA SER A 287 34.58 13.26 4.47
C SER A 287 33.46 12.86 3.51
N HIS A 288 33.15 13.68 2.50
CA HIS A 288 32.10 13.42 1.51
C HIS A 288 32.59 12.72 0.23
N GLN A 289 33.90 12.56 0.02
CA GLN A 289 34.45 11.87 -1.15
C GLN A 289 34.59 10.34 -0.98
N HIS A 290 34.55 9.83 0.25
CA HIS A 290 34.70 8.39 0.55
C HIS A 290 33.44 7.72 1.12
N GLY A 291 32.25 8.20 0.75
CA GLY A 291 31.00 7.45 0.90
C GLY A 291 30.84 6.39 -0.21
N GLY A 292 31.87 5.58 -0.43
CA GLY A 292 31.83 4.41 -1.30
C GLY A 292 30.94 3.33 -0.70
N LEU A 293 30.19 2.67 -1.58
CA LEU A 293 29.66 1.30 -1.45
C LEU A 293 30.06 0.58 -0.16
N GLY A 294 29.16 0.54 0.82
CA GLY A 294 29.37 -0.17 2.08
C GLY A 294 28.07 -0.26 2.86
N THR A 295 27.40 -1.41 2.67
CA THR A 295 26.27 -2.01 3.42
C THR A 295 24.97 -1.21 3.53
#